data_AF-L2GTM6-F1
#
_entry.id   AF-L2GTM6-F1
#
_cell.length_a   1.000
_cell.length_b   1.000
_cell.length_c   1.000
_cell.angle_alpha   90.00
_cell.angle_beta   90.00
_cell.angle_gamma   90.00
#
_symmetry.space_group_name_H-M   'P 1'
#
loop_
_entity.id
_entity.type
_entity.pdbx_description
1 polymer ?
#
loop_
_entity_poly.entity_id
_entity_poly.type
_entity_poly.pdbx_seq_one_letter_code
_entity_poly.pdbx_strand_id
1 'polypeptide(L)'
;MTQLSETEKKYVKNKEWMYKGEANAKERPVNSLLNCELEFKQAKVVTKQKESDENEILMLVKARLREKKFDNITFRIENDDESDSAPNFKPSDASAVLNCEEVEDLLDVLNVELMRISDLNNNICEFKRISTKRKTDEHAKNSKSSKSSAIKELKKHKNVQIL
;
A
#
# COMPACT_ATOMS: atom_id res chain seq x y z
N MET A 1 -25.47 -53.70 -46.90
CA MET A 1 -24.03 -53.93 -46.64
C MET A 1 -23.21 -52.63 -46.53
N THR A 2 -23.74 -51.46 -46.88
CA THR A 2 -23.02 -50.18 -46.87
C THR A 2 -22.67 -49.66 -45.47
N GLN A 3 -23.53 -49.88 -44.48
CA GLN A 3 -23.31 -49.36 -43.12
C GLN A 3 -22.10 -49.99 -42.41
N LEU A 4 -21.83 -51.28 -42.64
CA LEU A 4 -20.70 -51.99 -42.02
C LEU A 4 -19.37 -51.47 -42.56
N SER A 5 -19.27 -51.30 -43.88
CA SER A 5 -18.03 -50.83 -44.52
C SER A 5 -17.72 -49.36 -44.20
N GLU A 6 -18.75 -48.53 -43.97
CA GLU A 6 -18.57 -47.17 -43.47
C GLU A 6 -18.07 -47.14 -42.03
N THR A 7 -18.59 -48.01 -41.15
CA THR A 7 -18.11 -48.11 -39.77
C THR A 7 -16.67 -48.62 -39.69
N GLU A 8 -16.30 -49.65 -40.46
CA GLU A 8 -14.93 -50.16 -40.51
C GLU A 8 -13.94 -49.06 -40.92
N LYS A 9 -14.26 -48.27 -41.94
CA LYS A 9 -13.45 -47.12 -42.36
C LYS A 9 -13.30 -46.06 -41.28
N LYS A 10 -14.28 -45.88 -40.39
CA LYS A 10 -14.17 -44.93 -39.26
C LYS A 10 -13.26 -45.46 -38.17
N TYR A 11 -13.33 -46.76 -37.85
CA TYR A 11 -12.50 -47.37 -36.80
C TYR A 11 -11.03 -47.57 -37.21
N VAL A 12 -10.75 -47.72 -38.51
CA VAL A 12 -9.38 -47.82 -39.03
C VAL A 12 -8.68 -46.45 -39.09
N LYS A 13 -9.42 -45.34 -39.10
CA LYS A 13 -8.84 -43.99 -39.11
C LYS A 13 -8.20 -43.63 -37.77
N ASN A 14 -7.23 -42.72 -37.81
CA ASN A 14 -6.66 -42.12 -36.61
C ASN A 14 -7.75 -41.43 -35.79
N LYS A 15 -7.75 -41.71 -34.48
CA LYS A 15 -8.65 -41.06 -33.53
C LYS A 15 -8.41 -39.55 -33.51
N GLU A 16 -9.50 -38.80 -33.37
CA GLU A 16 -9.41 -37.36 -33.11
C GLU A 16 -8.63 -37.10 -31.82
N TRP A 17 -7.97 -35.96 -31.74
CA TRP A 17 -7.12 -35.59 -30.60
C TRP A 17 -7.86 -35.63 -29.26
N MET A 18 -9.16 -35.34 -29.25
CA MET A 18 -10.00 -35.39 -28.05
C MET A 18 -10.19 -36.81 -27.50
N TYR A 19 -10.07 -37.83 -28.35
CA TYR A 19 -10.21 -39.25 -27.97
C TYR A 19 -8.85 -39.91 -27.66
N LYS A 20 -7.75 -39.15 -27.67
CA LYS A 20 -6.44 -39.61 -27.21
C LYS A 20 -6.31 -39.31 -25.72
N GLY A 21 -5.73 -40.24 -24.96
CA GLY A 21 -5.49 -40.03 -23.52
C GLY A 21 -4.51 -38.89 -23.25
N GLU A 22 -3.48 -38.76 -24.10
CA GLU A 22 -2.53 -37.66 -24.09
C GLU A 22 -2.61 -36.92 -25.43
N ALA A 23 -2.83 -35.61 -25.38
CA ALA A 23 -2.92 -34.76 -26.56
C ALA A 23 -1.97 -33.56 -26.42
N ASN A 24 -0.92 -33.55 -27.23
CA ASN A 24 0.03 -32.43 -27.27
C ASN A 24 -0.57 -31.20 -27.98
N ALA A 25 -0.02 -30.01 -27.69
CA ALA A 25 -0.45 -28.77 -28.33
C ALA A 25 -0.31 -28.78 -29.87
N LYS A 26 0.62 -29.56 -30.43
CA LYS A 26 0.83 -29.70 -31.89
C LYS A 26 -0.19 -30.61 -32.57
N GLU A 27 -0.84 -31.49 -31.82
CA GLU A 27 -1.77 -32.51 -32.36
C GLU A 27 -3.20 -31.98 -32.50
N ARG A 28 -3.51 -30.86 -31.84
CA ARG A 28 -4.82 -30.21 -31.86
C ARG A 28 -4.77 -28.89 -32.63
N PRO A 29 -5.88 -28.48 -33.27
CA PRO A 29 -5.96 -27.17 -33.93
C PRO A 29 -5.72 -26.01 -32.95
N VAL A 30 -5.25 -24.88 -33.47
CA VAL A 30 -5.05 -23.65 -32.69
C VAL A 30 -6.38 -23.22 -32.06
N ASN A 31 -6.36 -22.83 -30.79
CA ASN A 31 -7.54 -22.39 -30.01
C ASN A 31 -8.67 -23.42 -29.86
N SER A 32 -8.44 -24.69 -30.20
CA SER A 32 -9.42 -25.79 -30.07
C SER A 32 -10.04 -25.92 -28.67
N LEU A 33 -9.27 -25.68 -27.61
CA LEU A 33 -9.76 -25.78 -26.22
C LEU A 33 -10.85 -24.76 -25.87
N LEU A 34 -10.95 -23.64 -26.59
CA LEU A 34 -11.98 -22.63 -26.31
C LEU A 34 -13.39 -23.12 -26.67
N ASN A 35 -13.48 -24.10 -27.57
CA ASN A 35 -14.75 -24.67 -28.05
C ASN A 35 -15.11 -25.97 -27.32
N CYS A 36 -14.25 -26.45 -26.41
CA CYS A 36 -14.44 -27.69 -25.68
C CYS A 36 -14.78 -27.38 -24.23
N GLU A 37 -15.86 -27.99 -23.73
CA GLU A 37 -16.14 -28.00 -22.30
C GLU A 37 -15.32 -29.11 -21.64
N LEU A 38 -14.35 -28.73 -20.81
CA LEU A 38 -13.48 -29.65 -20.10
C LEU A 38 -13.64 -29.47 -18.60
N GLU A 39 -13.84 -30.58 -17.91
CA GLU A 39 -13.87 -30.60 -16.45
C GLU A 39 -12.45 -30.85 -15.93
N PHE A 40 -11.94 -29.93 -15.13
CA PHE A 40 -10.65 -30.06 -14.47
C PHE A 40 -10.74 -29.55 -13.03
N LYS A 41 -9.85 -30.06 -12.18
CA LYS A 41 -9.78 -29.63 -10.79
C LYS A 41 -9.11 -28.26 -10.71
N GLN A 42 -9.77 -27.31 -10.05
CA GLN A 42 -9.19 -26.01 -9.74
C GLN A 42 -9.04 -25.86 -8.22
N ALA A 43 -7.98 -25.16 -7.80
CA ALA A 43 -7.88 -24.70 -6.41
C ALA A 43 -9.00 -23.71 -6.09
N LYS A 44 -9.31 -23.54 -4.80
CA LYS A 44 -10.34 -22.58 -4.35
C LYS A 44 -10.00 -21.17 -4.86
N VAL A 45 -10.92 -20.58 -5.60
CA VAL A 45 -10.76 -19.23 -6.18
C VAL A 45 -11.09 -18.17 -5.13
N VAL A 46 -10.32 -17.09 -5.11
CA VAL A 46 -10.65 -15.90 -4.32
C VAL A 46 -11.88 -15.24 -4.95
N THR A 47 -12.97 -15.19 -4.19
CA THR A 47 -14.20 -14.55 -4.62
C THR A 47 -14.04 -13.04 -4.59
N LYS A 48 -14.55 -12.36 -5.62
CA LYS A 48 -14.69 -10.90 -5.60
C LYS A 48 -15.70 -10.52 -4.52
N GLN A 49 -15.40 -9.47 -3.76
CA GLN A 49 -16.31 -8.91 -2.78
C GLN A 49 -17.57 -8.41 -3.50
N LYS A 50 -18.73 -8.83 -3.00
CA LYS A 50 -20.03 -8.34 -3.43
C LYS A 50 -20.59 -7.35 -2.41
N GLU A 51 -21.51 -6.51 -2.84
CA GLU A 51 -22.23 -5.58 -1.95
C GLU A 51 -22.96 -6.31 -0.80
N SER A 52 -23.41 -7.55 -1.02
CA SER A 52 -23.98 -8.40 0.04
C SER A 52 -22.99 -8.64 1.17
N ASP A 53 -21.73 -8.90 0.83
CA ASP A 53 -20.68 -9.24 1.78
C ASP A 53 -20.30 -7.98 2.59
N GLU A 54 -20.29 -6.82 1.93
CA GLU A 54 -20.06 -5.52 2.58
C GLU A 54 -21.17 -5.18 3.58
N ASN A 55 -22.43 -5.44 3.22
CA ASN A 55 -23.56 -5.23 4.11
C ASN A 55 -23.52 -6.15 5.34
N GLU A 56 -23.15 -7.41 5.16
CA GLU A 56 -22.97 -8.37 6.25
C GLU A 56 -21.84 -7.93 7.19
N ILE A 57 -20.69 -7.54 6.64
CA ILE A 57 -19.56 -7.01 7.41
C ILE A 57 -20.01 -5.76 8.19
N LEU A 58 -20.73 -4.84 7.56
CA LEU A 58 -21.20 -3.62 8.21
C LEU A 58 -22.18 -3.90 9.35
N MET A 59 -23.09 -4.87 9.17
CA MET A 59 -23.99 -5.30 10.23
C MET A 59 -23.22 -5.89 11.41
N LEU A 60 -22.24 -6.75 11.14
CA LEU A 60 -21.39 -7.36 12.17
C LEU A 60 -20.60 -6.29 12.95
N VAL A 61 -19.99 -5.35 12.23
CA VAL A 61 -19.24 -4.24 12.85
C VAL A 61 -20.15 -3.37 13.72
N LYS A 62 -21.36 -3.02 13.23
CA LYS A 62 -22.34 -2.26 14.01
C LYS A 62 -22.77 -2.98 15.29
N ALA A 63 -22.97 -4.30 15.22
CA ALA A 63 -23.31 -5.11 16.39
C ALA A 63 -22.18 -5.11 17.42
N ARG A 64 -20.94 -5.38 17.01
CA ARG A 64 -19.78 -5.39 17.93
C ARG A 64 -19.49 -4.03 18.55
N LEU A 65 -19.69 -2.95 17.79
CA LEU A 65 -19.55 -1.59 18.30
C LEU A 65 -20.55 -1.31 19.44
N ARG A 66 -21.81 -1.76 19.29
CA ARG A 66 -22.84 -1.63 20.33
C ARG A 66 -22.51 -2.45 21.57
N GLU A 67 -21.98 -3.67 21.38
CA GLU A 67 -21.57 -4.57 22.45
C GLU A 67 -20.24 -4.18 23.12
N LYS A 68 -19.51 -3.21 22.55
CA LYS A 68 -18.16 -2.79 22.97
C LYS A 68 -17.16 -3.96 23.08
N LYS A 69 -17.36 -5.02 22.30
CA LYS A 69 -16.52 -6.21 22.29
C LYS A 69 -15.51 -6.09 21.15
N PHE A 70 -14.29 -5.73 21.50
CA PHE A 70 -13.17 -5.62 20.57
C PHE A 70 -12.09 -6.63 20.93
N ASP A 71 -11.45 -7.21 19.91
CA ASP A 71 -10.34 -8.14 20.07
C ASP A 71 -9.00 -7.39 20.30
N ASN A 72 -9.07 -6.24 20.95
CA ASN A 72 -7.90 -5.41 21.23
C ASN A 72 -7.05 -6.09 22.32
N ILE A 73 -5.73 -6.06 22.14
CA ILE A 73 -4.79 -6.50 23.17
C ILE A 73 -4.77 -5.44 24.28
N THR A 74 -5.04 -5.85 25.52
CA THR A 74 -4.89 -4.97 26.69
C THR A 74 -3.46 -5.05 27.19
N PHE A 75 -2.80 -3.90 27.28
CA PHE A 75 -1.50 -3.80 27.96
C PHE A 75 -1.74 -3.67 29.45
N ARG A 76 -1.01 -4.48 30.24
CA ARG A 76 -0.92 -4.26 31.68
C ARG A 76 0.09 -3.13 31.89
N ILE A 77 -0.41 -1.97 32.28
CA ILE A 77 0.46 -0.94 32.85
C ILE A 77 0.66 -1.39 34.29
N GLU A 78 1.85 -1.92 34.58
CA GLU A 78 2.29 -2.06 35.96
C GLU A 78 2.44 -0.62 36.47
N ASN A 79 1.47 -0.17 37.27
CA ASN A 79 1.72 0.96 38.14
C ASN A 79 2.73 0.45 39.15
N ASP A 80 4.00 0.81 38.98
CA ASP A 80 5.07 0.60 39.95
C ASP A 80 4.81 1.45 41.21
N ASP A 81 3.67 1.23 41.87
CA ASP A 81 3.35 1.83 43.16
C ASP A 81 3.78 0.89 44.29
N GLU A 82 5.05 0.46 44.30
CA GLU A 82 5.84 0.15 45.51
C GLU A 82 7.35 0.30 45.23
N SER A 83 7.77 1.39 44.60
CA SER A 83 8.95 2.13 45.06
C SER A 83 8.96 3.54 44.46
N ASP A 84 8.28 4.48 45.13
CA ASP A 84 8.60 5.91 45.07
C ASP A 84 9.98 6.20 45.72
N SER A 85 10.96 5.36 45.47
CA SER A 85 12.30 5.84 45.17
C SER A 85 12.40 5.89 43.65
N ALA A 86 11.64 6.81 43.04
CA ALA A 86 12.21 7.54 41.91
C ALA A 86 13.65 7.86 42.35
N PRO A 87 14.70 7.46 41.61
CA PRO A 87 16.03 7.86 41.97
C PRO A 87 15.95 9.37 42.03
N ASN A 88 16.04 9.89 43.25
CA ASN A 88 16.05 11.30 43.51
C ASN A 88 17.39 11.70 42.92
N PHE A 89 17.42 11.97 41.62
CA PHE A 89 18.53 12.60 40.94
C PHE A 89 18.52 14.03 41.47
N LYS A 90 18.92 14.17 42.73
CA LYS A 90 19.68 15.32 43.13
C LYS A 90 20.84 15.31 42.14
N PRO A 91 20.96 16.32 41.27
CA PRO A 91 22.17 16.44 40.47
C PRO A 91 23.31 16.50 41.49
N SER A 92 24.01 15.37 41.66
CA SER A 92 25.05 15.23 42.68
C SER A 92 26.19 16.19 42.40
N ASP A 93 26.29 16.67 41.17
CA ASP A 93 27.15 17.78 40.78
C ASP A 93 26.38 18.66 39.81
N ALA A 94 26.08 19.90 40.23
CA ALA A 94 25.54 20.95 39.37
C ALA A 94 26.54 21.43 38.30
N SER A 95 27.55 20.61 37.95
CA SER A 95 28.52 20.88 36.88
C SER A 95 28.27 20.05 35.61
N ALA A 96 27.25 19.18 35.58
CA ALA A 96 26.89 18.38 34.41
C ALA A 96 25.58 18.84 33.74
N VAL A 97 25.07 20.01 34.11
CA VAL A 97 24.17 20.75 33.22
C VAL A 97 25.08 21.35 32.16
N LEU A 98 25.22 20.68 31.02
CA LEU A 98 25.92 21.29 29.88
C LEU A 98 25.30 22.68 29.67
N ASN A 99 26.15 23.70 29.66
CA ASN A 99 25.69 25.07 29.47
C ASN A 99 24.90 25.13 28.16
N CYS A 100 23.87 25.99 28.07
CA CYS A 100 23.09 26.09 26.82
C CYS A 100 23.98 26.37 25.60
N GLU A 101 25.10 27.06 25.82
CA GLU A 101 26.17 27.32 24.84
C GLU A 101 26.88 26.04 24.38
N GLU A 102 27.20 25.11 25.29
CA GLU A 102 27.82 23.81 24.95
C GLU A 102 26.84 22.90 24.17
N VAL A 103 25.54 23.01 24.47
CA VAL A 103 24.49 22.29 23.73
C VAL A 103 24.30 22.89 22.33
N GLU A 104 24.41 24.21 22.19
CA GLU A 104 24.40 24.90 20.89
C GLU A 104 25.64 24.55 20.04
N ASP A 105 26.82 24.55 20.64
CA ASP A 105 28.06 24.14 19.97
C ASP A 105 28.00 22.69 19.49
N LEU A 106 27.46 21.78 20.33
CA LEU A 106 27.27 20.39 19.97
C LEU A 106 26.25 20.22 18.83
N LEU A 107 25.19 21.03 18.84
CA LEU A 107 24.19 21.04 17.77
C LEU A 107 24.79 21.48 16.44
N ASP A 108 25.67 22.48 16.45
CA ASP A 108 26.38 22.95 15.26
C ASP A 108 27.35 21.90 14.70
N VAL A 109 28.09 21.21 15.58
CA VAL A 109 28.96 20.09 15.18
C VAL A 109 28.16 18.96 14.53
N LEU A 110 27.04 18.56 15.12
CA LEU A 110 26.16 17.51 14.58
C LEU A 110 25.56 17.91 13.22
N ASN A 111 25.17 19.18 13.05
CA ASN A 111 24.64 19.67 11.78
C ASN A 111 25.70 19.66 10.66
N VAL A 112 26.94 20.01 10.97
CA VAL A 112 28.07 19.93 10.01
C VAL A 112 28.34 18.48 9.62
N GLU A 113 28.31 17.57 10.60
CA GLU A 113 28.56 16.16 10.37
C GLU A 113 27.43 15.50 9.56
N LEU A 114 26.18 15.85 9.84
CA LEU A 114 25.02 15.44 9.03
C LEU A 114 25.07 16.01 7.60
N MET A 115 25.56 17.24 7.40
CA MET A 115 25.80 17.77 6.05
C MET A 115 26.88 17.00 5.28
N ARG A 116 27.90 16.49 5.97
CA ARG A 116 28.96 15.67 5.37
C ARG A 116 28.49 14.26 5.01
N ILE A 117 27.57 13.71 5.80
CA ILE A 117 26.99 12.36 5.60
C ILE A 117 25.83 12.40 4.60
N SER A 118 25.14 13.53 4.47
CA SER A 118 24.08 13.74 3.50
C SER A 118 24.63 13.69 2.07
N ASP A 119 24.29 12.63 1.33
CA ASP A 119 24.65 12.40 -0.08
C ASP A 119 24.15 13.49 -1.07
N LEU A 120 23.40 14.51 -0.62
CA LEU A 120 22.97 15.64 -1.45
C LEU A 120 24.13 16.47 -2.06
N ASN A 121 25.37 16.32 -1.57
CA ASN A 121 26.54 17.01 -2.16
C ASN A 121 27.26 16.22 -3.26
N ASN A 122 26.91 14.95 -3.52
CA ASN A 122 27.56 14.15 -4.58
C ASN A 122 26.60 13.83 -5.73
N ASN A 123 25.96 14.88 -6.25
CA ASN A 123 25.07 14.89 -7.42
C ASN A 123 23.60 14.56 -7.08
N ILE A 124 22.77 15.60 -6.95
CA ILE A 124 21.55 15.79 -7.75
C ILE A 124 20.87 17.11 -7.32
N CYS A 125 20.62 17.95 -8.32
CA CYS A 125 19.78 19.14 -8.33
C CYS A 125 20.30 20.43 -7.66
N GLU A 126 20.51 21.44 -8.50
CA GLU A 126 20.56 22.86 -8.15
C GLU A 126 19.35 23.25 -7.29
N PHE A 127 19.55 23.34 -5.97
CA PHE A 127 18.54 23.88 -5.08
C PHE A 127 18.54 25.40 -5.15
N LYS A 128 17.48 25.96 -5.76
CA LYS A 128 17.04 27.32 -5.45
C LYS A 128 16.93 27.44 -3.93
N ARG A 129 17.65 28.41 -3.34
CA ARG A 129 17.57 28.74 -1.91
C ARG A 129 16.11 28.90 -1.50
N ILE A 130 15.60 27.97 -0.70
CA ILE A 130 14.28 28.10 -0.07
C ILE A 130 14.47 29.03 1.13
N SER A 131 14.17 30.32 0.96
CA SER A 131 14.09 31.23 2.10
C SER A 131 12.79 30.97 2.87
N THR A 132 12.89 30.41 4.06
CA THR A 132 11.75 30.36 5.00
C THR A 132 11.62 31.71 5.68
N LYS A 133 10.76 32.58 5.15
CA LYS A 133 10.31 33.75 5.90
C LYS A 133 9.34 33.26 6.98
N ARG A 134 9.75 33.37 8.25
CA ARG A 134 8.83 33.28 9.39
C ARG A 134 7.82 34.41 9.27
N LYS A 135 6.54 34.09 9.06
CA LYS A 135 5.44 35.03 9.30
C LYS A 135 5.08 34.88 10.77
N THR A 136 5.42 35.88 11.57
CA THR A 136 4.69 36.16 12.80
C THR A 136 3.31 36.66 12.41
N ASP A 137 2.28 36.06 13.00
CA ASP A 137 0.89 36.43 12.79
C ASP A 137 0.63 37.84 13.32
N GLU A 138 0.46 38.80 12.41
CA GLU A 138 -0.13 40.11 12.70
C GLU A 138 -0.99 40.51 11.50
N HIS A 139 -2.31 40.54 11.74
CA HIS A 139 -3.37 41.23 11.02
C HIS A 139 -3.83 40.81 9.61
N ALA A 140 -5.16 40.66 9.54
CA ALA A 140 -6.00 40.40 8.39
C ALA A 140 -5.88 41.41 7.23
N LYS A 141 -5.90 40.91 5.99
CA LYS A 141 -6.86 41.21 4.90
C LYS A 141 -6.33 40.76 3.53
N ASN A 142 -7.26 40.31 2.67
CA ASN A 142 -7.18 40.12 1.21
C ASN A 142 -6.56 38.82 0.64
N SER A 143 -7.35 37.76 0.61
CA SER A 143 -7.15 36.59 -0.27
C SER A 143 -8.05 36.68 -1.52
N LYS A 144 -7.53 37.18 -2.64
CA LYS A 144 -8.12 36.96 -3.97
C LYS A 144 -7.04 36.85 -5.04
N SER A 145 -6.49 35.65 -5.25
CA SER A 145 -6.06 35.12 -6.57
C SER A 145 -5.16 33.88 -6.43
N SER A 146 -5.68 32.68 -6.68
CA SER A 146 -4.83 31.54 -7.07
C SER A 146 -5.57 30.40 -7.78
N LYS A 147 -6.91 30.38 -7.76
CA LYS A 147 -7.72 29.30 -8.38
C LYS A 147 -7.44 29.07 -9.88
N SER A 148 -6.98 30.08 -10.63
CA SER A 148 -6.75 29.93 -12.09
C SER A 148 -5.52 29.08 -12.45
N SER A 149 -4.50 29.02 -11.57
CA SER A 149 -3.29 28.26 -11.86
C SER A 149 -3.53 26.75 -11.74
N ALA A 150 -4.23 26.36 -10.67
CA ALA A 150 -4.58 24.96 -10.43
C ALA A 150 -5.52 24.40 -11.52
N ILE A 151 -6.48 25.20 -11.99
CA ILE A 151 -7.39 24.79 -13.09
C ILE A 151 -6.61 24.64 -14.41
N LYS A 152 -5.57 25.43 -14.65
CA LYS A 152 -4.73 25.33 -15.86
C LYS A 152 -3.83 24.09 -15.87
N GLU A 153 -3.40 23.61 -14.71
CA GLU A 153 -2.62 22.37 -14.60
C GLU A 153 -3.48 21.14 -14.85
N LEU A 154 -4.70 21.12 -14.31
CA LEU A 154 -5.63 20.00 -14.48
C LEU A 154 -6.12 19.81 -15.92
N LYS A 155 -6.20 20.90 -16.72
CA LYS A 155 -6.54 20.84 -18.15
C LYS A 155 -5.47 20.17 -19.03
N LYS A 156 -4.25 19.93 -18.52
CA LYS A 156 -3.17 19.25 -19.29
C LYS A 156 -3.31 17.74 -19.31
N HIS A 157 -4.16 17.17 -18.46
CA HIS A 157 -4.36 15.74 -18.36
C HIS A 157 -5.60 15.33 -19.14
N LYS A 158 -5.44 14.46 -20.15
CA LYS A 158 -6.50 14.03 -21.08
C LYS A 158 -7.68 13.30 -20.41
N ASN A 159 -7.53 12.93 -19.14
CA ASN A 159 -8.51 12.15 -18.37
C ASN A 159 -9.21 12.97 -17.27
N VAL A 160 -9.07 14.31 -17.28
CA VAL A 160 -9.71 15.19 -16.29
C VAL A 160 -10.68 16.13 -17.01
N GLN A 161 -11.98 15.96 -16.79
CA GLN A 161 -13.01 16.94 -17.11
C GLN A 161 -13.37 17.73 -15.86
N ILE A 162 -13.25 19.06 -15.92
CA ILE A 162 -13.70 19.97 -14.87
C ILE A 162 -15.04 20.53 -15.33
N LEU A 163 -16.11 20.21 -14.60
CA LEU A 163 -17.46 20.76 -14.79
C LEU A 163 -17.54 22.22 -14.34
#